data_AF-A0AB38AXY9-F1
#
_entry.id   AF-A0AB38AXY9-F1
#
_cell.length_a   1.000
_cell.length_b   1.000
_cell.length_c   1.000
_cell.angle_alpha   90.00
_cell.angle_beta   90.00
_cell.angle_gamma   90.00
#
_symmetry.space_group_name_H-M   'P 1'
#
loop_
_entity.id
_entity.type
_entity.pdbx_description
1 polymer ?
#
loop_
_entity_poly.entity_id
_entity_poly.type
_entity_poly.pdbx_seq_one_letter_code
_entity_poly.pdbx_strand_id
1 'polypeptide(L)'
;MPTRDELPPRTGPWATRFDSEEAMVEADNALREAALNQHDLSPILPFEAVYGEGEGCLGKATAITIDPRRPYNSDGEVNYVYADFSTRGLLYGVYRPAEPVGDAAGDDGPTTGADLWNTTLYPYPGGYREIDPVSVPLADLGLDVPGIDRRFVHFCAGILGVEAVDDLGMLRETFDLAWPDYQDTIRAGLMHVVTNEPLTVSQWFDLTYVQFPDQRELRAYLAQVYAYLFDDFEAMPVAPQ
;
A
#
# COMPACT_ATOMS: atom_id res chain seq x y z
N MET A 1 28.40 15.33 -18.37
CA MET A 1 27.07 14.75 -18.66
C MET A 1 26.85 13.67 -17.62
N PRO A 2 25.84 13.79 -16.75
CA PRO A 2 25.50 12.71 -15.84
C PRO A 2 25.09 11.49 -16.69
N THR A 3 25.58 10.32 -16.30
CA THR A 3 25.27 9.02 -16.89
C THR A 3 23.78 8.73 -16.78
N ARG A 4 23.25 8.09 -17.81
CA ARG A 4 21.89 8.29 -18.33
C ARG A 4 20.99 7.07 -18.10
N ASP A 5 21.19 6.35 -16.99
CA ASP A 5 20.54 5.06 -16.68
C ASP A 5 19.83 5.02 -15.32
N GLU A 6 19.82 6.11 -14.55
CA GLU A 6 19.11 6.16 -13.27
C GLU A 6 17.81 6.93 -13.46
N LEU A 7 16.68 6.23 -13.44
CA LEU A 7 15.42 6.85 -12.99
C LEU A 7 15.73 7.53 -11.64
N PRO A 8 15.14 8.70 -11.32
CA PRO A 8 15.28 9.23 -9.97
C PRO A 8 14.86 8.13 -8.99
N PRO A 9 15.65 7.87 -7.94
CA PRO A 9 15.39 6.78 -7.01
C PRO A 9 13.98 6.99 -6.47
N ARG A 10 13.08 6.05 -6.80
CA ARG A 10 11.63 6.07 -6.57
C ARG A 10 10.86 7.04 -7.47
N THR A 11 10.59 6.63 -8.71
CA THR A 11 9.41 7.09 -9.44
C THR A 11 8.16 6.45 -8.83
N GLY A 12 7.81 6.84 -7.61
CA GLY A 12 6.46 6.66 -7.09
C GLY A 12 5.48 7.43 -7.98
N PRO A 13 4.27 6.92 -8.23
CA PRO A 13 3.34 7.56 -9.15
C PRO A 13 2.85 8.90 -8.65
N TRP A 14 3.08 9.29 -7.39
CA TRP A 14 2.54 10.53 -6.84
C TRP A 14 3.39 11.10 -5.70
N ALA A 15 3.96 12.29 -5.89
CA ALA A 15 4.29 13.18 -4.78
C ALA A 15 3.01 13.91 -4.35
N THR A 16 2.19 13.21 -3.58
CA THR A 16 0.99 13.75 -2.98
C THR A 16 1.28 14.19 -1.55
N ARG A 17 0.60 15.26 -1.14
CA ARG A 17 0.72 15.76 0.22
C ARG A 17 -0.61 16.30 0.70
N PHE A 18 -0.82 16.21 2.00
CA PHE A 18 -1.84 16.99 2.67
C PHE A 18 -1.45 18.47 2.62
N ASP A 19 -2.43 19.33 2.39
CA ASP A 19 -2.20 20.79 2.30
C ASP A 19 -2.29 21.47 3.68
N SER A 20 -2.76 20.75 4.70
CA SER A 20 -2.77 21.19 6.09
C SER A 20 -2.56 20.04 7.07
N GLU A 21 -2.06 20.35 8.26
CA GLU A 21 -1.97 19.40 9.38
C GLU A 21 -3.35 18.89 9.78
N GLU A 22 -4.37 19.75 9.74
CA GLU A 22 -5.77 19.38 10.01
C GLU A 22 -6.26 18.29 9.05
N ALA A 23 -6.00 18.45 7.74
CA ALA A 23 -6.38 17.44 6.75
C ALA A 23 -5.66 16.12 7.00
N MET A 24 -4.36 16.16 7.33
CA MET A 24 -3.58 14.96 7.65
C MET A 24 -4.13 14.25 8.90
N VAL A 25 -4.45 14.98 9.97
CA VAL A 25 -5.01 14.44 11.21
C VAL A 25 -6.38 13.81 10.96
N GLU A 26 -7.23 14.46 10.17
CA GLU A 26 -8.54 13.94 9.77
C GLU A 26 -8.41 12.62 9.00
N ALA A 27 -7.45 12.53 8.06
CA ALA A 27 -7.15 11.30 7.34
C ALA A 27 -6.61 10.19 8.24
N ASP A 28 -5.62 10.48 9.10
CA ASP A 28 -5.08 9.46 10.01
C ASP A 28 -6.16 8.90 10.93
N ASN A 29 -7.03 9.76 11.49
CA ASN A 29 -8.12 9.33 12.34
C ASN A 29 -9.08 8.38 11.60
N ALA A 30 -9.49 8.74 10.38
CA ALA A 30 -10.41 7.94 9.58
C ALA A 30 -9.79 6.59 9.15
N LEU A 31 -8.54 6.60 8.70
CA LEU A 31 -7.83 5.39 8.30
C LEU A 31 -7.54 4.48 9.49
N ARG A 32 -7.14 5.03 10.63
CA ARG A 32 -6.93 4.27 11.87
C ARG A 32 -8.22 3.65 12.38
N GLU A 33 -9.34 4.37 12.32
CA GLU A 33 -10.65 3.81 12.63
C GLU A 33 -11.02 2.67 11.67
N ALA A 34 -10.77 2.84 10.36
CA ALA A 34 -10.98 1.78 9.38
C ALA A 34 -10.10 0.55 9.64
N ALA A 35 -8.82 0.74 9.99
CA ALA A 35 -7.90 -0.34 10.34
C ALA A 35 -8.46 -1.20 11.48
N LEU A 36 -8.88 -0.54 12.58
CA LEU A 36 -9.44 -1.23 13.75
C LEU A 36 -10.77 -1.92 13.43
N ASN A 37 -11.66 -1.28 12.68
CA ASN A 37 -12.96 -1.84 12.36
C ASN A 37 -12.89 -3.02 11.37
N GLN A 38 -11.88 -3.04 10.50
CA GLN A 38 -11.75 -4.03 9.43
C GLN A 38 -10.65 -5.06 9.71
N HIS A 39 -9.91 -4.91 10.82
CA HIS A 39 -8.71 -5.69 11.11
C HIS A 39 -7.74 -5.66 9.92
N ASP A 40 -7.35 -4.46 9.49
CA ASP A 40 -6.48 -4.23 8.32
C ASP A 40 -5.37 -3.26 8.68
N LEU A 41 -4.11 -3.67 8.55
CA LEU A 41 -2.96 -2.79 8.80
C LEU A 41 -2.67 -1.82 7.66
N SER A 42 -3.36 -1.95 6.52
CA SER A 42 -3.11 -1.19 5.30
C SER A 42 -4.39 -0.59 4.69
N PRO A 43 -5.31 0.00 5.50
CA PRO A 43 -6.61 0.41 4.99
C PRO A 43 -6.47 1.44 3.86
N ILE A 44 -7.38 1.33 2.90
CA ILE A 44 -7.51 2.27 1.79
C ILE A 44 -8.96 2.74 1.73
N LEU A 45 -9.16 4.06 1.78
CA LEU A 45 -10.49 4.69 1.77
C LEU A 45 -10.62 5.61 0.56
N PRO A 46 -11.81 5.73 -0.06
CA PRO A 46 -12.07 6.82 -0.99
C PRO A 46 -11.86 8.19 -0.32
N PHE A 47 -11.26 9.14 -1.02
CA PHE A 47 -10.93 10.47 -0.50
C PHE A 47 -12.19 11.23 -0.04
N GLU A 48 -13.28 11.10 -0.79
CA GLU A 48 -14.59 11.66 -0.43
C GLU A 48 -15.22 10.99 0.80
N ALA A 49 -14.85 9.74 1.12
CA ALA A 49 -15.35 9.08 2.33
C ALA A 49 -14.76 9.69 3.61
N VAL A 50 -13.62 10.39 3.50
CA VAL A 50 -12.98 11.08 4.62
C VAL A 50 -13.36 12.56 4.64
N TYR A 51 -13.25 13.26 3.52
CA TYR A 51 -13.41 14.72 3.46
C TYR A 51 -14.78 15.21 2.97
N GLY A 52 -15.68 14.28 2.60
CA GLY A 52 -16.99 14.59 2.01
C GLY A 52 -16.93 14.89 0.51
N GLU A 53 -18.06 14.75 -0.19
CA GLU A 53 -18.13 14.88 -1.65
C GLU A 53 -17.95 16.32 -2.16
N GLY A 54 -17.46 16.46 -3.41
CA GLY A 54 -17.42 17.74 -4.13
C GLY A 54 -16.57 18.82 -3.46
N GLU A 55 -17.17 19.94 -3.06
CA GLU A 55 -16.44 21.07 -2.45
C GLU A 55 -15.80 20.71 -1.10
N GLY A 56 -16.25 19.64 -0.42
CA GLY A 56 -15.68 19.17 0.85
C GLY A 56 -14.23 18.70 0.74
N CYS A 57 -13.83 18.20 -0.43
CA CYS A 57 -12.48 17.73 -0.73
C CYS A 57 -11.50 18.84 -1.12
N LEU A 58 -11.99 20.03 -1.44
CA LEU A 58 -11.14 21.10 -2.00
C LEU A 58 -10.11 21.58 -0.97
N GLY A 59 -8.84 21.64 -1.38
CA GLY A 59 -7.75 22.16 -0.56
C GLY A 59 -7.32 21.25 0.60
N LYS A 60 -7.71 19.97 0.58
CA LYS A 60 -7.27 18.98 1.57
C LYS A 60 -5.93 18.34 1.20
N ALA A 61 -5.66 18.16 -0.09
CA ALA A 61 -4.41 17.62 -0.58
C ALA A 61 -4.08 18.14 -1.99
N THR A 62 -2.78 18.21 -2.29
CA THR A 62 -2.26 18.52 -3.63
C THR A 62 -1.60 17.28 -4.22
N ALA A 63 -1.97 16.96 -5.47
CA ALA A 63 -1.44 15.85 -6.24
C ALA A 63 -0.47 16.34 -7.31
N ILE A 64 0.78 15.93 -7.19
CA ILE A 64 1.81 16.12 -8.21
C ILE A 64 2.38 14.73 -8.51
N THR A 65 2.55 14.40 -9.78
CA THR A 65 3.06 13.09 -10.20
C THR A 65 4.14 13.25 -11.24
N ILE A 66 5.01 12.24 -11.34
CA ILE A 66 5.81 11.98 -12.52
C ILE A 66 5.09 10.86 -13.27
N ASP A 67 4.64 11.09 -14.51
CA ASP A 67 3.98 10.03 -15.29
C ASP A 67 4.94 8.84 -15.42
N PRO A 68 4.69 7.68 -14.80
CA PRO A 68 5.65 6.58 -14.79
C PRO A 68 5.84 5.97 -16.20
N ARG A 69 4.88 6.20 -17.11
CA ARG A 69 4.98 5.79 -18.52
C ARG A 69 5.76 6.81 -19.37
N ARG A 70 5.91 8.04 -18.87
CA ARG A 70 6.62 9.16 -19.51
C ARG A 70 7.30 10.03 -18.45
N PRO A 71 8.30 9.52 -17.73
CA PRO A 71 8.87 10.24 -16.58
C PRO A 71 9.62 11.50 -16.98
N TYR A 72 10.00 11.61 -18.25
CA TYR A 72 10.63 12.78 -18.83
C TYR A 72 9.82 13.31 -20.01
N ASN A 73 9.78 14.63 -20.15
CA ASN A 73 9.21 15.30 -21.32
C ASN A 73 10.20 15.26 -22.50
N SER A 74 9.80 15.79 -23.67
CA SER A 74 10.63 15.77 -24.88
C SER A 74 11.98 16.49 -24.74
N ASP A 75 12.06 17.38 -23.75
CA ASP A 75 13.23 18.21 -23.48
C ASP A 75 14.16 17.59 -22.42
N GLY A 76 13.78 16.43 -21.87
CA GLY A 76 14.57 15.65 -20.91
C GLY A 76 14.40 16.06 -19.44
N GLU A 77 13.51 17.01 -19.15
CA GLU A 77 13.12 17.39 -17.79
C GLU A 77 12.08 16.43 -17.22
N VAL A 78 11.98 16.36 -15.90
CA VAL A 78 10.97 15.54 -15.22
C VAL A 78 9.56 16.00 -15.63
N ASN A 79 8.74 15.04 -16.10
CA ASN A 79 7.39 15.31 -16.55
C ASN A 79 6.40 15.30 -15.38
N TYR A 80 6.24 16.46 -14.76
CA TYR A 80 5.24 16.64 -13.71
C TYR A 80 3.83 16.76 -14.29
N VAL A 81 2.91 15.89 -13.88
CA VAL A 81 1.47 16.02 -14.15
C VAL A 81 0.68 16.19 -12.84
N TYR A 82 -0.56 16.65 -12.93
CA TYR A 82 -1.43 16.96 -11.79
C TYR A 82 -2.74 16.20 -11.98
N ALA A 83 -3.32 15.67 -10.89
CA ALA A 83 -4.64 15.06 -10.92
C ALA A 83 -5.56 15.63 -9.86
N ASP A 84 -6.84 15.31 -10.03
CA ASP A 84 -7.91 15.73 -9.16
C ASP A 84 -8.30 14.59 -8.19
N PHE A 85 -8.20 14.87 -6.90
CA PHE A 85 -8.64 13.96 -5.85
C PHE A 85 -10.15 13.87 -5.71
N SER A 86 -10.89 14.87 -6.19
CA SER A 86 -12.31 15.06 -5.88
C SER A 86 -13.25 13.98 -6.40
N THR A 87 -12.82 13.11 -7.32
CA THR A 87 -13.70 12.07 -7.90
C THR A 87 -13.16 10.65 -7.83
N ARG A 88 -11.86 10.48 -7.63
CA ARG A 88 -11.18 9.17 -7.67
C ARG A 88 -10.03 9.07 -6.68
N GLY A 89 -9.87 10.08 -5.84
CA GLY A 89 -8.87 10.05 -4.78
C GLY A 89 -9.10 8.88 -3.86
N LEU A 90 -8.01 8.31 -3.39
CA LEU A 90 -7.90 7.36 -2.31
C LEU A 90 -7.06 8.00 -1.21
N LEU A 91 -7.24 7.54 0.01
CA LEU A 91 -6.39 7.78 1.16
C LEU A 91 -5.90 6.42 1.60
N TYR A 92 -4.60 6.33 1.86
CA TYR A 92 -3.96 5.09 2.21
C TYR A 92 -3.11 5.33 3.47
N GLY A 93 -3.20 4.37 4.39
CA GLY A 93 -2.35 4.32 5.58
C GLY A 93 -1.69 2.96 5.72
N VAL A 94 -0.44 2.92 6.19
CA VAL A 94 0.22 1.71 6.70
C VAL A 94 0.44 1.88 8.17
N TYR A 95 -0.03 0.88 8.89
CA TYR A 95 0.13 0.77 10.32
C TYR A 95 0.95 -0.46 10.66
N ARG A 96 1.59 -0.41 11.82
CA ARG A 96 2.09 -1.59 12.52
C ARG A 96 1.53 -1.61 13.94
N PRO A 97 1.31 -2.79 14.53
CA PRO A 97 0.98 -2.87 15.95
C PRO A 97 2.07 -2.22 16.79
N ALA A 98 1.66 -1.51 17.84
CA ALA A 98 2.57 -1.01 18.87
C ALA A 98 3.01 -2.15 19.79
N GLU A 99 4.26 -2.14 20.25
CA GLU A 99 4.71 -3.07 21.28
C GLU A 99 3.89 -2.87 22.57
N PRO A 100 3.39 -3.95 23.19
CA PRO A 100 2.62 -3.83 24.42
C PRO A 100 3.49 -3.28 25.56
N VAL A 101 2.95 -2.31 26.29
CA VAL A 101 3.61 -1.80 27.49
C VAL A 101 3.24 -2.70 28.68
N GLY A 102 4.16 -3.57 29.08
CA GLY A 102 3.96 -4.54 30.17
C GLY A 102 3.26 -5.82 29.71
N ASP A 103 2.59 -6.54 30.63
CA ASP A 103 1.95 -7.85 30.35
C ASP A 103 0.62 -7.75 29.57
N ALA A 104 0.37 -6.65 28.87
CA ALA A 104 -0.88 -6.35 28.18
C ALA A 104 -0.92 -6.85 26.73
N ALA A 105 -0.03 -7.77 26.35
CA ALA A 105 -0.09 -8.44 25.05
C ALA A 105 -1.38 -9.27 24.98
N GLY A 106 -2.44 -8.70 24.42
CA GLY A 106 -3.63 -9.46 24.06
C GLY A 106 -3.32 -10.26 22.81
N ASP A 107 -3.64 -11.55 22.82
CA ASP A 107 -3.48 -12.44 21.66
C ASP A 107 -4.46 -12.11 20.50
N ASP A 108 -5.36 -11.14 20.71
CA ASP A 108 -6.44 -10.78 19.80
C ASP A 108 -6.10 -9.63 18.84
N GLY A 109 -4.89 -9.05 18.95
CA GLY A 109 -4.43 -7.93 18.12
C GLY A 109 -4.80 -6.53 18.65
N PRO A 110 -4.57 -5.45 17.85
CA PRO A 110 -4.85 -4.07 18.24
C PRO A 110 -6.33 -3.83 18.55
N THR A 111 -6.65 -3.08 19.60
CA THR A 111 -8.05 -2.80 20.01
C THR A 111 -8.38 -1.31 20.04
N THR A 112 -7.36 -0.45 20.12
CA THR A 112 -7.50 0.99 20.17
C THR A 112 -6.54 1.66 19.20
N GLY A 113 -6.80 2.94 18.89
CA GLY A 113 -5.92 3.70 18.01
C GLY A 113 -4.49 3.84 18.53
N ALA A 114 -4.27 3.75 19.84
CA ALA A 114 -2.93 3.80 20.45
C ALA A 114 -2.12 2.52 20.22
N ASP A 115 -2.79 1.41 19.91
CA ASP A 115 -2.18 0.11 19.62
C ASP A 115 -1.66 0.04 18.17
N LEU A 116 -1.83 1.10 17.39
CA LEU A 116 -1.36 1.21 16.01
C LEU A 116 -0.37 2.36 15.88
N TRP A 117 0.78 2.12 15.28
CA TRP A 117 1.71 3.17 14.87
C TRP A 117 1.60 3.40 13.37
N ASN A 118 1.44 4.65 12.98
CA ASN A 118 1.45 5.02 11.57
C ASN A 118 2.89 4.96 11.06
N THR A 119 3.11 4.17 10.02
CA THR A 119 4.37 4.09 9.27
C THR A 119 4.30 4.98 8.05
N THR A 120 3.13 5.01 7.40
CA THR A 120 2.92 5.69 6.14
C THR A 120 1.50 6.26 6.07
N LEU A 121 1.33 7.48 5.57
CA LEU A 121 0.03 8.12 5.36
C LEU A 121 0.09 9.00 4.12
N TYR A 122 -0.66 8.66 3.07
CA TYR A 122 -0.68 9.44 1.83
C TYR A 122 -2.07 9.56 1.21
N PRO A 123 -2.41 10.72 0.65
CA PRO A 123 -3.48 10.82 -0.33
C PRO A 123 -2.99 10.29 -1.67
N TYR A 124 -3.86 9.69 -2.46
CA TYR A 124 -3.50 9.06 -3.72
C TYR A 124 -4.59 9.34 -4.76
N PRO A 125 -4.37 10.16 -5.81
CA PRO A 125 -5.40 10.41 -6.80
C PRO A 125 -5.49 9.17 -7.70
N GLY A 126 -6.46 8.31 -7.45
CA GLY A 126 -6.64 7.06 -8.17
C GLY A 126 -6.89 7.22 -9.67
N GLY A 127 -6.71 6.14 -10.42
CA GLY A 127 -7.56 5.85 -11.57
C GLY A 127 -7.13 6.46 -12.92
N TYR A 128 -5.85 6.44 -13.26
CA TYR A 128 -5.42 6.64 -14.66
C TYR A 128 -4.85 5.36 -15.27
N ARG A 129 -5.75 4.38 -15.41
CA ARG A 129 -5.59 3.03 -16.02
C ARG A 129 -5.15 1.91 -15.07
N GLU A 130 -5.22 2.13 -13.76
CA GLU A 130 -4.86 1.16 -12.73
C GLU A 130 -6.01 0.29 -12.23
N ILE A 131 -5.65 -0.75 -11.48
CA ILE A 131 -6.55 -1.51 -10.62
C ILE A 131 -6.91 -0.65 -9.41
N ASP A 132 -8.19 -0.36 -9.20
CA ASP A 132 -8.67 0.28 -7.98
C ASP A 132 -8.70 -0.75 -6.83
N PRO A 133 -7.81 -0.64 -5.82
CA PRO A 133 -7.71 -1.64 -4.75
C PRO A 133 -8.98 -1.74 -3.90
N VAL A 134 -9.79 -0.66 -3.84
CA VAL A 134 -11.02 -0.60 -3.04
C VAL A 134 -12.15 -1.37 -3.72
N SER A 135 -12.28 -1.27 -5.04
CA SER A 135 -13.46 -1.75 -5.76
C SER A 135 -13.22 -2.93 -6.71
N VAL A 136 -11.97 -3.23 -7.09
CA VAL A 136 -11.67 -4.33 -8.03
C VAL A 136 -12.21 -5.67 -7.52
N PRO A 137 -12.99 -6.44 -8.30
CA PRO A 137 -13.43 -7.78 -7.89
C PRO A 137 -12.24 -8.71 -7.64
N LEU A 138 -12.24 -9.48 -6.54
CA LEU A 138 -11.16 -10.42 -6.26
C LEU A 138 -11.02 -11.49 -7.36
N ALA A 139 -12.12 -11.87 -8.00
CA ALA A 139 -12.12 -12.82 -9.10
C ALA A 139 -11.32 -12.31 -10.32
N ASP A 140 -11.35 -11.01 -10.59
CA ASP A 140 -10.62 -10.38 -11.70
C ASP A 140 -9.09 -10.42 -11.46
N LEU A 141 -8.69 -10.57 -10.20
CA LEU A 141 -7.30 -10.75 -9.77
C LEU A 141 -6.93 -12.23 -9.54
N GLY A 142 -7.87 -13.16 -9.74
CA GLY A 142 -7.68 -14.57 -9.38
C GLY A 142 -7.51 -14.83 -7.88
N LEU A 143 -8.00 -13.91 -7.04
CA LEU A 143 -7.90 -13.93 -5.57
C LEU A 143 -9.20 -14.36 -4.88
N ASP A 144 -10.27 -14.66 -5.62
CA ASP A 144 -11.53 -15.19 -5.08
C ASP A 144 -11.39 -16.68 -4.74
N VAL A 145 -10.63 -16.97 -3.68
CA VAL A 145 -10.37 -18.31 -3.15
C VAL A 145 -10.46 -18.29 -1.61
N PRO A 146 -10.71 -19.45 -0.96
CA PRO A 146 -10.90 -19.50 0.49
C PRO A 146 -9.72 -18.90 1.28
N GLY A 147 -10.03 -18.09 2.29
CA GLY A 147 -9.04 -17.48 3.18
C GLY A 147 -8.41 -16.20 2.66
N ILE A 148 -8.75 -15.75 1.44
CA ILE A 148 -8.33 -14.44 0.91
C ILE A 148 -9.53 -13.51 0.87
N ASP A 149 -9.34 -12.28 1.33
CA ASP A 149 -10.31 -11.20 1.20
C ASP A 149 -9.64 -9.88 0.78
N ARG A 150 -10.41 -8.78 0.81
CA ARG A 150 -9.95 -7.44 0.40
C ARG A 150 -8.68 -6.98 1.11
N ARG A 151 -8.45 -7.41 2.35
CA ARG A 151 -7.30 -7.01 3.16
C ARG A 151 -5.98 -7.45 2.54
N PHE A 152 -5.98 -8.56 1.78
CA PHE A 152 -4.81 -8.97 1.02
C PHE A 152 -4.52 -8.02 -0.17
N VAL A 153 -5.55 -7.52 -0.86
CA VAL A 153 -5.37 -6.53 -1.92
C VAL A 153 -4.83 -5.22 -1.34
N HIS A 154 -5.36 -4.79 -0.19
CA HIS A 154 -4.86 -3.64 0.55
C HIS A 154 -3.40 -3.82 1.00
N PHE A 155 -3.04 -5.01 1.50
CA PHE A 155 -1.66 -5.34 1.85
C PHE A 155 -0.72 -5.23 0.63
N CYS A 156 -1.13 -5.74 -0.54
CA CYS A 156 -0.36 -5.59 -1.76
C CYS A 156 -0.23 -4.13 -2.22
N ALA A 157 -1.35 -3.39 -2.27
CA ALA A 157 -1.36 -2.00 -2.76
C ALA A 157 -0.70 -1.02 -1.77
N GLY A 158 -0.79 -1.32 -0.48
CA GLY A 158 -0.28 -0.48 0.61
C GLY A 158 1.12 -0.87 1.03
N ILE A 159 1.24 -1.91 1.86
CA ILE A 159 2.53 -2.36 2.44
C ILE A 159 3.55 -2.74 1.37
N LEU A 160 3.13 -3.44 0.30
CA LEU A 160 4.01 -3.81 -0.81
C LEU A 160 3.96 -2.79 -1.97
N GLY A 161 3.28 -1.66 -1.77
CA GLY A 161 3.24 -0.55 -2.71
C GLY A 161 4.52 0.26 -2.68
N VAL A 162 4.81 0.94 -3.78
CA VAL A 162 6.06 1.71 -3.97
C VAL A 162 6.39 2.73 -2.86
N GLU A 163 5.38 3.21 -2.12
CA GLU A 163 5.57 4.15 -1.02
C GLU A 163 6.03 3.50 0.29
N ALA A 164 5.68 2.23 0.55
CA ALA A 164 5.98 1.54 1.81
C ALA A 164 6.71 0.20 1.64
N VAL A 165 7.05 -0.20 0.41
CA VAL A 165 7.71 -1.49 0.15
C VAL A 165 9.04 -1.64 0.90
N ASP A 166 9.74 -0.54 1.15
CA ASP A 166 10.97 -0.49 1.93
C ASP A 166 10.74 -0.49 3.45
N ASP A 167 9.49 -0.31 3.89
CA ASP A 167 9.08 -0.26 5.29
C ASP A 167 8.64 -1.64 5.81
N LEU A 168 8.68 -2.69 4.97
CA LEU A 168 8.35 -4.07 5.34
C LEU A 168 9.14 -4.55 6.57
N GLY A 169 10.39 -4.09 6.74
CA GLY A 169 11.19 -4.38 7.92
C GLY A 169 10.60 -3.82 9.21
N MET A 170 10.01 -2.62 9.17
CA MET A 170 9.34 -2.03 10.33
C MET A 170 8.06 -2.79 10.70
N LEU A 171 7.36 -3.35 9.70
CA LEU A 171 6.18 -4.18 9.93
C LEU A 171 6.55 -5.51 10.59
N ARG A 172 7.60 -6.20 10.12
CA ARG A 172 7.98 -7.53 10.63
C ARG A 172 8.19 -7.54 12.15
N GLU A 173 8.78 -6.48 12.70
CA GLU A 173 9.09 -6.39 14.14
C GLU A 173 7.88 -6.63 15.05
N THR A 174 6.67 -6.26 14.60
CA THR A 174 5.45 -6.35 15.40
C THR A 174 4.30 -7.01 14.64
N PHE A 175 4.58 -7.73 13.55
CA PHE A 175 3.54 -8.32 12.71
C PHE A 175 2.78 -9.46 13.41
N ASP A 176 3.45 -10.19 14.30
CA ASP A 176 2.86 -11.24 15.13
C ASP A 176 1.82 -10.71 16.13
N LEU A 177 1.87 -9.41 16.44
CA LEU A 177 0.89 -8.70 17.26
C LEU A 177 -0.35 -8.23 16.47
N ALA A 178 -0.42 -8.46 15.16
CA ALA A 178 -1.59 -8.13 14.36
C ALA A 178 -2.76 -9.09 14.66
N TRP A 179 -3.98 -8.74 14.23
CA TRP A 179 -5.12 -9.64 14.39
C TRP A 179 -4.87 -11.02 13.78
N PRO A 180 -5.17 -12.14 14.48
CA PRO A 180 -4.92 -13.48 13.96
C PRO A 180 -5.57 -13.75 12.58
N ASP A 181 -6.78 -13.23 12.36
CA ASP A 181 -7.50 -13.40 11.10
C ASP A 181 -6.89 -12.56 9.95
N TYR A 182 -6.29 -11.41 10.26
CA TYR A 182 -5.49 -10.66 9.30
C TYR A 182 -4.22 -11.43 8.93
N GLN A 183 -3.48 -11.95 9.91
CA GLN A 183 -2.27 -12.75 9.66
C GLN A 183 -2.57 -13.97 8.78
N ASP A 184 -3.66 -14.69 9.06
CA ASP A 184 -4.10 -15.83 8.25
C ASP A 184 -4.46 -15.42 6.82
N THR A 185 -5.11 -14.26 6.65
CA THR A 185 -5.46 -13.72 5.33
C THR A 185 -4.21 -13.41 4.51
N ILE A 186 -3.21 -12.73 5.11
CA ILE A 186 -1.95 -12.41 4.43
C ILE A 186 -1.16 -13.68 4.12
N ARG A 187 -1.11 -14.64 5.04
CA ARG A 187 -0.45 -15.93 4.84
C ARG A 187 -1.08 -16.69 3.66
N ALA A 188 -2.40 -16.82 3.63
CA ALA A 188 -3.13 -17.48 2.57
C ALA A 188 -2.92 -16.78 1.22
N GLY A 189 -3.00 -15.44 1.22
CA GLY A 189 -2.77 -14.60 0.05
C GLY A 189 -1.39 -14.79 -0.56
N LEU A 190 -0.33 -14.62 0.24
CA LEU A 190 1.05 -14.79 -0.22
C LEU A 190 1.33 -16.21 -0.72
N MET A 191 0.85 -17.23 0.00
CA MET A 191 0.99 -18.63 -0.43
C MET A 191 0.31 -18.87 -1.79
N HIS A 192 -0.89 -18.33 -1.99
CA HIS A 192 -1.64 -18.48 -3.22
C HIS A 192 -0.96 -17.79 -4.40
N VAL A 193 -0.51 -16.55 -4.24
CA VAL A 193 0.15 -15.81 -5.34
C VAL A 193 1.50 -16.43 -5.72
N VAL A 194 2.23 -16.99 -4.76
CA VAL A 194 3.48 -17.71 -5.02
C VAL A 194 3.24 -19.04 -5.73
N THR A 195 2.20 -19.78 -5.35
CA THR A 195 1.94 -21.12 -5.87
C THR A 195 1.23 -21.12 -7.22
N ASN A 196 0.24 -20.25 -7.39
CA ASN A 196 -0.68 -20.27 -8.53
C ASN A 196 -0.43 -19.15 -9.54
N GLU A 197 0.42 -18.16 -9.20
CA GLU A 197 0.78 -17.02 -10.05
C GLU A 197 -0.45 -16.33 -10.72
N PRO A 198 -1.52 -15.98 -9.96
CA PRO A 198 -2.75 -15.46 -10.52
C PRO A 198 -2.62 -14.02 -11.05
N LEU A 199 -1.63 -13.27 -10.55
CA LEU A 199 -1.34 -11.89 -10.93
C LEU A 199 -0.18 -11.84 -11.91
N THR A 200 -0.40 -11.19 -13.05
CA THR A 200 0.68 -10.85 -13.99
C THR A 200 1.51 -9.68 -13.46
N VAL A 201 2.76 -9.55 -13.93
CA VAL A 201 3.61 -8.36 -13.66
C VAL A 201 2.90 -7.03 -13.98
N SER A 202 2.09 -6.98 -15.05
CA SER A 202 1.34 -5.76 -15.39
C SER A 202 0.28 -5.46 -14.34
N GLN A 203 -0.50 -6.45 -13.91
CA GLN A 203 -1.50 -6.27 -12.86
C GLN A 203 -0.85 -5.93 -11.51
N TRP A 204 0.30 -6.52 -11.21
CA TRP A 204 1.08 -6.18 -10.03
C TRP A 204 1.50 -4.71 -10.08
N PHE A 205 2.08 -4.25 -11.19
CA PHE A 205 2.46 -2.86 -11.36
C PHE A 205 1.25 -1.91 -11.30
N ASP A 206 0.14 -2.27 -11.94
CA ASP A 206 -1.10 -1.49 -11.90
C ASP A 206 -1.73 -1.45 -10.49
N LEU A 207 -1.36 -2.35 -9.58
CA LEU A 207 -1.83 -2.38 -8.19
C LEU A 207 -0.86 -1.71 -7.21
N THR A 208 0.46 -1.89 -7.40
CA THR A 208 1.49 -1.56 -6.40
C THR A 208 2.48 -0.50 -6.86
N TYR A 209 2.54 -0.23 -8.16
CA TYR A 209 3.55 0.60 -8.81
C TYR A 209 4.99 0.12 -8.70
N VAL A 210 5.19 -1.10 -8.21
CA VAL A 210 6.51 -1.73 -8.19
C VAL A 210 6.65 -2.54 -9.47
N GLN A 211 7.62 -2.17 -10.31
CA GLN A 211 7.85 -2.86 -11.57
C GLN A 211 8.80 -4.04 -11.37
N PHE A 212 8.43 -5.21 -11.91
CA PHE A 212 9.31 -6.37 -12.00
C PHE A 212 9.70 -6.63 -13.47
N PRO A 213 10.92 -7.15 -13.74
CA PRO A 213 11.34 -7.51 -15.10
C PRO A 213 10.51 -8.64 -15.71
N ASP A 214 10.18 -9.65 -14.92
CA ASP A 214 9.39 -10.80 -15.36
C ASP A 214 8.62 -11.46 -14.21
N GLN A 215 7.75 -12.42 -14.57
CA GLN A 215 6.90 -13.15 -13.61
C GLN A 215 7.70 -13.97 -12.59
N ARG A 216 8.88 -14.48 -12.98
CA ARG A 216 9.73 -15.30 -12.11
C ARG A 216 10.33 -14.43 -11.01
N GLU A 217 10.75 -13.21 -11.33
CA GLU A 217 11.27 -12.26 -10.34
C GLU A 217 10.18 -11.79 -9.38
N LEU A 218 8.98 -11.48 -9.89
CA LEU A 218 7.83 -11.17 -9.03
C LEU A 218 7.53 -12.33 -8.06
N ARG A 219 7.43 -13.56 -8.58
CA ARG A 219 7.18 -14.75 -7.73
C ARG A 219 8.28 -14.96 -6.69
N ALA A 220 9.54 -14.78 -7.07
CA ALA A 220 10.67 -14.93 -6.16
C ALA A 220 10.63 -13.89 -5.03
N TYR A 221 10.31 -12.63 -5.35
CA TYR A 221 10.12 -11.58 -4.36
C TYR A 221 8.98 -11.91 -3.40
N LEU A 222 7.80 -12.30 -3.90
CA LEU A 222 6.65 -12.64 -3.06
C LEU A 222 6.91 -13.86 -2.17
N ALA A 223 7.68 -14.84 -2.65
CA ALA A 223 8.12 -15.98 -1.84
C ALA A 223 9.07 -15.54 -0.72
N GLN A 224 9.94 -14.56 -0.97
CA GLN A 224 10.79 -13.98 0.08
C GLN A 224 9.96 -13.18 1.09
N VAL A 225 8.95 -12.42 0.66
CA VAL A 225 8.02 -11.73 1.58
C VAL A 225 7.30 -12.72 2.48
N TYR A 226 6.79 -13.82 1.92
CA TYR A 226 6.20 -14.90 2.70
C TYR A 226 7.18 -15.43 3.75
N ALA A 227 8.38 -15.81 3.32
CA ALA A 227 9.37 -16.40 4.20
C ALA A 227 9.86 -15.40 5.27
N TYR A 228 9.92 -14.10 4.93
CA TYR A 228 10.33 -13.02 5.83
C TYR A 228 9.32 -12.80 6.96
N LEU A 229 8.02 -12.88 6.65
CA LEU A 229 6.96 -12.67 7.63
C LEU A 229 6.61 -13.94 8.43
N PHE A 230 6.76 -15.13 7.85
CA PHE A 230 6.22 -16.37 8.44
C PHE A 230 7.23 -17.50 8.68
N ASP A 231 8.40 -17.49 8.02
CA ASP A 231 9.39 -18.58 8.11
C ASP A 231 10.76 -18.09 8.66
N ASP A 232 10.76 -16.99 9.41
CA ASP A 232 11.96 -16.41 10.04
C ASP A 232 13.12 -16.05 9.09
N PHE A 233 12.87 -15.87 7.79
CA PHE A 233 13.91 -15.51 6.83
C PHE A 233 14.56 -14.16 7.20
N GLU A 234 15.85 -14.12 7.53
CA GLU A 234 16.48 -12.96 8.17
C GLU A 234 16.61 -11.71 7.26
N ALA A 235 16.78 -11.89 5.96
CA ALA A 235 17.05 -10.77 5.05
C ALA A 235 15.74 -10.11 4.56
N MET A 236 15.65 -8.79 4.71
CA MET A 236 14.52 -8.02 4.16
C MET A 236 14.45 -8.21 2.64
N PRO A 237 13.29 -8.65 2.09
CA PRO A 237 13.08 -8.69 0.65
C PRO A 237 13.21 -7.29 0.07
N VAL A 238 14.00 -7.15 -0.99
CA VAL A 238 14.22 -5.87 -1.66
C VAL A 238 13.48 -5.89 -2.98
N ALA A 239 12.56 -4.94 -3.15
CA ALA A 239 11.91 -4.72 -4.43
C ALA A 239 12.89 -4.13 -5.45
N PRO A 240 12.68 -4.34 -6.76
CA PRO A 240 13.47 -3.66 -7.79
C PRO A 240 13.40 -2.13 -7.64
N GLN A 241 14.48 -1.45 -8.02
CA GLN A 241 14.57 0.02 -8.04
C GLN A 241 13.89 0.63 -9.28
#